data_AF-A0A9X3S7P0-F1
#
_entry.id   AF-A0A9X3S7P0-F1
#
_cell.length_a   1.000
_cell.length_b   1.000
_cell.length_c   1.000
_cell.angle_alpha   90.00
_cell.angle_beta   90.00
_cell.angle_gamma   90.00
#
_symmetry.space_group_name_H-M   'P 1'
#
loop_
_entity.id
_entity.type
_entity.pdbx_description
1 polymer ?
#
loop_
_entity_poly.entity_id
_entity_poly.type
_entity_poly.pdbx_seq_one_letter_code
_entity_poly.pdbx_strand_id
1 'polypeptide(L)'
;MTNESFVEQLRAAVPEAFTGCAPDEFDDEDGALTYPALAHALFWLDDHAVKFSWLRRRRGSVRPEFEDVMRRFWTYLERVLEDPGELDAETLIWIECFEHDDWTVAERFMGPRTLALRSGLS
;
A
#
# COMPACT_ATOMS: atom_id res chain seq x y z
N MET A 1 -11.05 7.32 10.13
CA MET A 1 -10.15 6.24 10.57
C MET A 1 -9.12 6.83 11.53
N THR A 2 -8.74 6.10 12.59
CA THR A 2 -7.60 6.45 13.47
C THR A 2 -6.34 5.77 12.98
N ASN A 3 -5.17 6.13 13.53
CA ASN A 3 -3.90 5.49 13.19
C ASN A 3 -3.93 3.98 13.53
N GLU A 4 -4.42 3.58 14.70
CA GLU A 4 -4.46 2.16 15.10
C GLU A 4 -5.37 1.38 14.16
N SER A 5 -6.55 1.93 13.87
CA SER A 5 -7.51 1.30 12.98
C SER A 5 -6.96 1.14 11.56
N PHE A 6 -6.14 2.08 11.09
CA PHE A 6 -5.45 1.95 9.82
C PHE A 6 -4.44 0.81 9.82
N VAL A 7 -3.57 0.73 10.83
CA VAL A 7 -2.56 -0.33 10.90
C VAL A 7 -3.21 -1.70 11.05
N GLU A 8 -4.24 -1.82 11.88
CA GLU A 8 -5.00 -3.07 12.05
C GLU A 8 -5.67 -3.52 10.75
N GLN A 9 -6.36 -2.60 10.05
CA GLN A 9 -7.03 -2.92 8.81
C GLN A 9 -6.05 -3.20 7.66
N LEU A 10 -4.90 -2.52 7.62
CA LEU A 10 -3.84 -2.83 6.66
C LEU A 10 -3.28 -4.24 6.87
N ARG A 11 -3.02 -4.62 8.13
CA ARG A 11 -2.59 -5.99 8.49
C ARG A 11 -3.64 -7.02 8.07
N ALA A 12 -4.92 -6.72 8.24
CA ALA A 12 -6.01 -7.60 7.80
C ALA A 12 -6.13 -7.67 6.26
N ALA A 13 -5.84 -6.57 5.56
CA ALA A 13 -5.89 -6.51 4.11
C ALA A 13 -4.74 -7.29 3.45
N VAL A 14 -3.53 -7.25 4.02
CA VAL A 14 -2.32 -7.89 3.48
C VAL A 14 -1.54 -8.64 4.59
N PRO A 15 -2.12 -9.67 5.23
CA PRO A 15 -1.47 -10.39 6.33
C PRO A 15 -0.15 -11.05 5.93
N GLU A 16 0.04 -11.35 4.64
CA GLU A 16 1.27 -11.90 4.11
C GLU A 16 2.48 -11.00 4.37
N ALA A 17 2.32 -9.67 4.23
CA ALA A 17 3.40 -8.72 4.48
C ALA A 17 3.79 -8.63 5.97
N PHE A 18 2.86 -8.94 6.86
CA PHE A 18 3.05 -8.82 8.31
C PHE A 18 3.32 -10.16 9.00
N THR A 19 3.60 -11.21 8.23
CA THR A 19 3.92 -12.52 8.79
C THR A 19 5.24 -12.45 9.55
N GLY A 20 5.21 -12.78 10.85
CA GLY A 20 6.37 -12.73 11.73
C GLY A 20 6.59 -11.38 12.41
N CYS A 21 5.78 -10.37 12.08
CA CYS A 21 5.82 -9.10 12.79
C CYS A 21 5.23 -9.22 14.20
N ALA A 22 5.78 -8.49 15.15
CA ALA A 22 5.17 -8.36 16.47
C ALA A 22 3.86 -7.54 16.37
N PRO A 23 2.89 -7.74 17.28
CA PRO A 23 1.65 -6.96 17.28
C PRO A 23 1.89 -5.44 17.37
N ASP A 24 2.85 -5.05 18.18
CA ASP A 24 3.26 -3.67 18.53
C ASP A 24 4.42 -3.14 17.68
N GLU A 25 4.82 -3.84 16.62
CA GLU A 25 5.98 -3.46 15.80
C GLU A 25 5.86 -2.08 15.13
N PHE A 26 4.63 -1.61 14.94
CA PHE A 26 4.34 -0.30 14.36
C PHE A 26 3.69 0.62 15.38
N ASP A 27 4.02 0.47 16.67
CA ASP A 27 3.55 1.36 17.73
C ASP A 27 4.75 2.04 18.40
N ASP A 28 4.60 3.32 18.76
CA ASP A 28 5.54 4.05 19.60
C ASP A 28 4.85 4.73 20.81
N GLU A 29 5.54 5.66 21.48
CA GLU A 29 4.98 6.38 22.63
C GLU A 29 3.78 7.28 22.27
N ASP A 30 3.69 7.71 21.02
CA ASP A 30 2.65 8.61 20.49
C ASP A 30 1.53 7.86 19.75
N GLY A 31 1.71 6.56 19.48
CA GLY A 31 0.68 5.65 18.99
C GLY A 31 1.10 4.87 17.75
N ALA A 32 0.13 4.46 16.92
CA ALA A 32 0.41 3.65 15.75
C ALA A 32 1.05 4.45 14.60
N LEU A 33 2.06 3.85 13.98
CA LEU A 33 2.94 4.40 12.94
C LEU A 33 2.43 4.04 11.54
N THR A 34 1.51 4.84 11.02
CA THR A 34 0.85 4.59 9.72
C THR A 34 1.80 4.60 8.52
N TYR A 35 2.76 5.53 8.48
CA TYR A 35 3.77 5.65 7.42
C TYR A 35 4.67 4.39 7.36
N PRO A 36 5.39 4.00 8.44
CA PRO A 36 6.15 2.75 8.46
C PRO A 36 5.35 1.50 8.12
N ALA A 37 4.11 1.37 8.63
CA ALA A 37 3.28 0.20 8.34
C ALA A 37 2.91 0.11 6.85
N LEU A 38 2.57 1.24 6.21
CA LEU A 38 2.27 1.28 4.78
C LEU A 38 3.52 0.99 3.93
N ALA A 39 4.64 1.62 4.26
CA ALA A 39 5.93 1.38 3.62
C ALA A 39 6.32 -0.10 3.67
N HIS A 40 6.16 -0.74 4.84
CA HIS A 40 6.44 -2.15 5.03
C HIS A 40 5.62 -3.06 4.09
N ALA A 41 4.30 -2.80 4.00
CA ALA A 41 3.44 -3.54 3.08
C ALA A 41 3.86 -3.34 1.62
N LEU A 42 4.21 -2.12 1.22
CA LEU A 42 4.67 -1.79 -0.13
C LEU A 42 5.98 -2.50 -0.48
N PHE A 43 6.97 -2.49 0.42
CA PHE A 43 8.23 -3.19 0.20
C PHE A 43 8.02 -4.69 0.01
N TRP A 44 7.15 -5.29 0.83
CA TRP A 44 6.82 -6.70 0.66
C TRP A 44 6.18 -6.98 -0.70
N LEU A 45 5.21 -6.15 -1.12
CA LEU A 45 4.54 -6.27 -2.43
C LEU A 45 5.52 -6.10 -3.59
N ASP A 46 6.46 -5.16 -3.51
CA ASP A 46 7.45 -4.97 -4.57
C ASP A 46 8.39 -6.18 -4.69
N ASP A 47 8.88 -6.72 -3.57
CA ASP A 47 9.80 -7.86 -3.55
C ASP A 47 9.12 -9.18 -4.00
N HIS A 48 7.87 -9.38 -3.56
CA HIS A 48 7.17 -10.66 -3.74
C HIS A 48 6.18 -10.64 -4.90
N ALA A 49 5.32 -9.62 -4.97
CA ALA A 49 4.19 -9.59 -5.91
C ALA A 49 4.58 -9.04 -7.29
N VAL A 50 5.64 -8.23 -7.39
CA VAL A 50 6.08 -7.66 -8.66
C VAL A 50 7.17 -8.54 -9.30
N LYS A 51 7.07 -8.73 -10.62
CA LYS A 51 8.09 -9.40 -11.42
C LYS A 51 8.94 -8.36 -12.14
N PHE A 52 10.24 -8.38 -11.91
CA PHE A 52 11.17 -7.54 -12.65
C PHE A 52 11.52 -8.16 -14.00
N SER A 53 11.53 -7.35 -15.07
CA SER A 53 12.02 -7.77 -16.38
C SER A 53 13.38 -7.16 -16.65
N TRP A 54 14.43 -7.97 -16.49
CA TRP A 54 15.82 -7.58 -16.78
C TRP A 54 16.02 -7.07 -18.21
N LEU A 55 15.28 -7.63 -19.18
CA LEU A 55 15.35 -7.24 -20.60
C LEU A 55 14.80 -5.82 -20.87
N ARG A 56 13.93 -5.31 -20.01
CA ARG A 56 13.33 -3.96 -20.15
C ARG A 56 13.76 -2.99 -19.05
N ARG A 57 14.64 -3.40 -18.13
CA ARG A 57 15.08 -2.64 -16.95
C ARG A 57 13.92 -1.97 -16.21
N ARG A 58 12.75 -2.62 -16.18
CA ARG A 58 11.51 -2.10 -15.60
C ARG A 58 10.71 -3.21 -14.93
N ARG A 59 9.86 -2.83 -13.99
CA ARG A 59 8.78 -3.68 -13.46
C ARG A 59 7.96 -4.21 -14.66
N GLY A 60 7.83 -5.53 -14.74
CA GLY A 60 7.27 -6.23 -15.89
C GLY A 60 5.78 -6.50 -15.75
N SER A 61 5.39 -7.14 -14.64
CA SER A 61 4.01 -7.49 -14.33
C SER A 61 3.85 -7.84 -12.86
N VAL A 62 2.62 -7.90 -12.36
CA VAL A 62 2.31 -8.61 -11.11
C VAL A 62 2.39 -10.12 -11.38
N ARG A 63 2.91 -10.88 -10.41
CA ARG A 63 2.96 -12.35 -10.44
C ARG A 63 1.55 -12.90 -10.21
N PRO A 64 1.06 -13.87 -11.03
CA PRO A 64 -0.31 -14.36 -10.95
C PRO A 64 -0.76 -14.81 -9.55
N GLU A 65 0.13 -15.46 -8.80
CA GLU A 65 -0.13 -15.96 -7.45
C GLU A 65 -0.36 -14.87 -6.40
N PHE A 66 0.04 -13.61 -6.68
CA PHE A 66 -0.12 -12.47 -5.78
C PHE A 66 -1.16 -11.45 -6.27
N GLU A 67 -1.91 -11.74 -7.35
CA GLU A 67 -2.94 -10.82 -7.86
C GLU A 67 -4.06 -10.56 -6.84
N ASP A 68 -4.42 -11.56 -6.04
CA ASP A 68 -5.41 -11.38 -4.97
C ASP A 68 -4.90 -10.44 -3.88
N VAL A 69 -3.65 -10.61 -3.45
CA VAL A 69 -3.01 -9.75 -2.45
C VAL A 69 -2.95 -8.30 -2.94
N MET A 70 -2.53 -8.09 -4.19
CA MET A 70 -2.56 -6.76 -4.82
C MET A 70 -3.96 -6.17 -4.86
N ARG A 71 -4.98 -6.96 -5.22
CA ARG A 71 -6.37 -6.50 -5.24
C ARG A 71 -6.83 -6.07 -3.86
N ARG A 72 -6.57 -6.86 -2.81
CA ARG A 72 -6.94 -6.53 -1.43
C ARG A 72 -6.26 -5.26 -0.95
N PHE A 73 -4.96 -5.12 -1.20
CA PHE A 73 -4.19 -3.91 -0.86
C PHE A 73 -4.80 -2.65 -1.48
N TRP A 74 -4.98 -2.62 -2.80
CA TRP A 74 -5.50 -1.43 -3.48
C TRP A 74 -6.98 -1.17 -3.16
N THR A 75 -7.77 -2.22 -2.92
CA THR A 75 -9.16 -2.07 -2.43
C THR A 75 -9.18 -1.43 -1.05
N TYR A 76 -8.24 -1.80 -0.18
CA TYR A 76 -8.12 -1.20 1.15
C TYR A 76 -7.75 0.28 1.05
N LEU A 77 -6.71 0.63 0.28
CA LEU A 77 -6.33 2.04 0.10
C LEU A 77 -7.43 2.88 -0.53
N GLU A 78 -8.18 2.33 -1.50
CA GLU A 78 -9.33 3.02 -2.06
C GLU A 78 -10.35 3.36 -0.96
N ARG A 79 -10.69 2.41 -0.08
CA ARG A 79 -11.60 2.64 1.05
C ARG A 79 -11.08 3.68 2.04
N VAL A 80 -9.78 3.67 2.33
CA VAL A 80 -9.15 4.69 3.18
C VAL A 80 -9.34 6.08 2.57
N LEU A 81 -9.23 6.22 1.24
CA LEU A 81 -9.50 7.49 0.55
C LEU A 81 -10.99 7.84 0.48
N GLU A 82 -11.91 6.88 0.55
CA GLU A 82 -13.35 7.17 0.60
C GLU A 82 -13.80 7.70 1.97
N ASP A 83 -13.22 7.17 3.05
CA ASP A 83 -13.55 7.51 4.43
C ASP A 83 -12.29 7.60 5.31
N PRO A 84 -11.50 8.69 5.17
CA PRO A 84 -10.23 8.84 5.88
C PRO A 84 -10.41 9.12 7.37
N GLY A 85 -11.55 9.67 7.78
CA GLY A 85 -11.79 10.27 9.09
C GLY A 85 -10.71 11.26 9.51
N GLU A 86 -9.85 10.91 10.48
CA GLU A 86 -8.85 11.83 11.05
C GLU A 86 -7.49 11.78 10.33
N LEU A 87 -7.27 10.78 9.46
CA LEU A 87 -6.03 10.64 8.70
C LEU A 87 -5.96 11.65 7.57
N ASP A 88 -4.78 12.24 7.36
CA ASP A 88 -4.42 12.83 6.07
C ASP A 88 -4.04 11.71 5.08
N ALA A 89 -5.06 10.96 4.66
CA ALA A 89 -4.91 9.77 3.83
C ALA A 89 -4.34 10.07 2.45
N GLU A 90 -4.71 11.21 1.85
CA GLU A 90 -4.20 11.62 0.53
C GLU A 90 -2.69 11.84 0.58
N THR A 91 -2.21 12.62 1.56
CA THR A 91 -0.78 12.87 1.74
C THR A 91 -0.02 11.57 2.06
N LEU A 92 -0.51 10.79 3.02
CA LEU A 92 0.08 9.50 3.40
C LEU A 92 0.24 8.58 2.18
N ILE A 93 -0.85 8.34 1.45
CA ILE A 93 -0.87 7.41 0.32
C ILE A 93 -0.04 7.97 -0.84
N TRP A 94 -0.07 9.28 -1.07
CA TRP A 94 0.74 9.86 -2.13
C TRP A 94 2.24 9.72 -1.85
N ILE A 95 2.68 10.05 -0.64
CA ILE A 95 4.09 9.94 -0.24
C ILE A 95 4.54 8.50 -0.39
N GLU A 96 3.88 7.57 0.30
CA GLU A 96 4.36 6.19 0.39
C GLU A 96 4.16 5.42 -0.92
N CYS A 97 3.04 5.59 -1.61
CA CYS A 97 2.76 4.80 -2.81
C CYS A 97 3.30 5.42 -4.10
N PHE A 98 3.45 6.74 -4.22
CA PHE A 98 3.61 7.39 -5.52
C PHE A 98 4.76 8.38 -5.65
N GLU A 99 5.33 8.90 -4.56
CA GLU A 99 6.39 9.92 -4.62
C GLU A 99 7.64 9.42 -5.37
N HIS A 100 7.98 8.15 -5.20
CA HIS A 100 9.22 7.56 -5.72
C HIS A 100 9.02 6.29 -6.55
N ASP A 101 7.80 5.74 -6.58
CA ASP A 101 7.53 4.43 -7.14
C ASP A 101 6.58 4.46 -8.34
N ASP A 102 7.01 3.81 -9.42
CA ASP A 102 6.15 3.57 -10.58
C ASP A 102 5.34 2.27 -10.39
N TRP A 103 4.07 2.45 -10.03
CA TRP A 103 3.09 1.37 -9.90
C TRP A 103 2.21 1.15 -11.14
N THR A 104 2.67 1.54 -12.34
CA THR A 104 1.93 1.30 -13.60
C THR A 104 1.49 -0.16 -13.77
N VAL A 105 2.34 -1.13 -13.35
CA VAL A 105 2.02 -2.57 -13.42
C VAL A 105 0.83 -2.99 -12.55
N ALA A 106 0.45 -2.15 -11.59
CA ALA A 106 -0.62 -2.37 -10.64
C ALA A 106 -1.90 -1.55 -10.93
N GLU A 107 -1.90 -0.70 -11.96
CA GLU A 107 -3.04 0.17 -12.33
C GLU A 107 -4.38 -0.57 -12.38
N ARG A 108 -4.38 -1.79 -12.93
CA ARG A 108 -5.60 -2.61 -13.06
C ARG A 108 -6.25 -3.01 -11.72
N PHE A 109 -5.55 -2.83 -10.59
CA PHE A 109 -6.05 -3.11 -9.25
C PHE A 109 -6.47 -1.85 -8.50
N MET A 110 -6.05 -0.68 -8.97
CA MET A 110 -6.34 0.60 -8.35
C MET A 110 -7.80 1.00 -8.61
N GLY A 111 -8.43 1.62 -7.62
CA GLY A 111 -9.74 2.24 -7.75
C GLY A 111 -9.66 3.67 -8.32
N PRO A 112 -10.81 4.32 -8.54
CA PRO A 112 -10.86 5.64 -9.13
C PRO A 112 -10.10 6.73 -8.34
N ARG A 113 -10.19 6.74 -7.00
CA ARG A 113 -9.51 7.75 -6.18
C ARG A 113 -8.01 7.51 -6.11
N THR A 114 -7.58 6.26 -5.94
CA THR A 114 -6.16 5.90 -5.98
C THR A 114 -5.53 6.25 -7.34
N LEU A 115 -6.23 5.99 -8.45
CA LEU A 115 -5.80 6.41 -9.80
C LEU A 115 -5.75 7.94 -9.96
N ALA A 116 -6.75 8.66 -9.45
CA ALA A 116 -6.79 10.12 -9.51
C ALA A 116 -5.65 10.73 -8.69
N LEU A 117 -5.40 10.23 -7.48
CA LEU A 117 -4.33 10.67 -6.59
C LEU A 117 -2.95 10.48 -7.25
N ARG A 118 -2.71 9.31 -7.85
CA ARG A 118 -1.47 9.05 -8.59
C ARG A 118 -1.27 10.01 -9.77
N SER A 119 -2.36 10.41 -10.43
CA SER A 119 -2.34 11.30 -11.59
C SER A 119 -2.32 12.78 -11.22
N GLY A 120 -2.46 13.11 -9.92
CA GLY A 120 -3.03 14.37 -9.44
C GLY A 120 -2.07 15.35 -8.77
N LEU A 121 -0.75 15.11 -8.75
CA LEU A 121 0.22 16.14 -8.34
C LEU A 121 1.03 16.62 -9.54
N SER A 122 0.48 17.64 -10.19
CA SER A 122 1.14 18.52 -11.18
C SER A 122 1.36 19.90 -10.58
#